data_AF-A0A841YEG4-F1
#
_entry.id   AF-A0A841YEG4-F1
#
_cell.length_a   1.000
_cell.length_b   1.000
_cell.length_c   1.000
_cell.angle_alpha   90.00
_cell.angle_beta   90.00
_cell.angle_gamma   90.00
#
_symmetry.space_group_name_H-M   'P 1'
#
loop_
_entity.id
_entity.type
_entity.pdbx_description
1 polymer ?
#
loop_
_entity_poly.entity_id
_entity_poly.type
_entity_poly.pdbx_seq_one_letter_code
_entity_poly.pdbx_strand_id
1 'polypeptide(L)'
;MTEIRVKESTFLNYATDLVNAGSGPSYTPLRSENMSYSRANSINDLRTAVIESIDIMDGATVLGQKDAERLKKMGRAFTKQDHKAGQQMGKLGMR
;
A
#
# COMPACT_ATOMS: atom_id res chain seq x y z
N MET A 1 28.09 -13.95 6.83
CA MET A 1 27.15 -12.83 7.06
C MET A 1 26.89 -12.17 5.72
N THR A 2 25.65 -12.14 5.27
CA THR A 2 25.27 -11.45 4.03
C THR A 2 25.05 -9.99 4.36
N GLU A 3 25.84 -9.08 3.79
CA GLU A 3 25.69 -7.64 4.00
C GLU A 3 24.44 -7.16 3.24
N ILE A 4 23.43 -6.67 3.95
CA ILE A 4 22.18 -6.18 3.35
C ILE A 4 22.33 -4.67 3.14
N ARG A 5 22.50 -4.26 1.88
CA ARG A 5 22.60 -2.84 1.49
C ARG A 5 21.23 -2.32 1.07
N VAL A 6 20.66 -1.41 1.85
CA VAL A 6 19.33 -0.83 1.61
C VAL A 6 19.44 0.67 1.43
N LYS A 7 18.87 1.21 0.35
CA LYS A 7 18.73 2.66 0.12
C LYS A 7 17.32 3.12 0.48
N GLU A 8 17.20 4.14 1.32
CA GLU A 8 15.92 4.72 1.73
C GLU A 8 15.10 5.21 0.53
N SER A 9 15.76 5.78 -0.48
CA SER A 9 15.11 6.25 -1.72
C SER A 9 14.38 5.12 -2.46
N THR A 10 14.90 3.90 -2.44
CA THR A 10 14.25 2.73 -3.06
C THR A 10 12.94 2.39 -2.35
N PHE A 11 12.90 2.49 -1.02
CA PHE A 11 11.68 2.23 -0.24
C PHE A 11 10.63 3.32 -0.44
N LEU A 12 11.05 4.58 -0.57
CA LEU A 12 10.16 5.70 -0.84
C LEU A 12 9.54 5.62 -2.25
N ASN A 13 10.32 5.20 -3.24
CA ASN A 13 9.82 4.98 -4.60
C ASN A 13 8.74 3.88 -4.61
N TYR A 14 9.03 2.72 -3.99
CA TYR A 14 8.03 1.64 -3.90
C TYR A 14 6.77 2.04 -3.14
N ALA A 15 6.89 2.82 -2.06
CA ALA A 15 5.72 3.34 -1.36
C ALA A 15 4.87 4.26 -2.25
N THR A 16 5.52 5.05 -3.11
CA THR A 16 4.84 5.98 -4.03
C THR A 16 4.12 5.22 -5.14
N ASP A 17 4.77 4.22 -5.73
CA ASP A 17 4.19 3.35 -6.75
C ASP A 17 2.96 2.59 -6.22
N LEU A 18 3.04 2.10 -4.97
CA LEU A 18 1.96 1.37 -4.33
C LEU A 18 0.72 2.26 -4.05
N VAL A 19 0.95 3.51 -3.62
CA VAL A 19 -0.13 4.49 -3.41
C VAL A 19 -0.80 4.84 -4.73
N ASN A 20 -0.01 5.05 -5.79
CA ASN A 20 -0.54 5.37 -7.12
C ASN A 20 -1.37 4.21 -7.69
N ALA A 21 -0.89 2.97 -7.51
CA ALA A 21 -1.64 1.77 -7.93
C ALA A 21 -2.97 1.59 -7.17
N GLY A 22 -3.03 1.98 -5.89
CA GLY A 22 -4.25 1.96 -5.08
C GLY A 22 -5.21 3.13 -5.32
N SER A 23 -4.79 4.17 -6.04
CA SER A 23 -5.57 5.40 -6.27
C SER A 23 -6.47 5.30 -7.51
N GLY A 24 -7.08 4.14 -7.73
CA GLY A 24 -8.04 3.93 -8.82
C GLY A 24 -9.30 4.80 -8.69
N PRO A 25 -10.12 4.91 -9.75
CA PRO A 25 -11.36 5.70 -9.71
C PRO A 25 -12.29 5.19 -8.60
N SER A 26 -12.72 6.09 -7.72
CA SER A 26 -13.71 5.80 -6.69
C SER A 26 -15.05 5.46 -7.33
N TYR A 27 -15.52 4.23 -7.09
CA TYR A 27 -16.87 3.83 -7.47
C TYR A 27 -17.85 4.23 -6.36
N THR A 28 -18.86 5.02 -6.70
CA THR A 28 -19.99 5.33 -5.81
C THR A 28 -21.21 4.56 -6.32
N PRO A 29 -21.63 3.47 -5.65
CA PRO A 29 -22.83 2.76 -6.06
C PRO A 29 -24.06 3.69 -5.96
N LEU A 30 -24.96 3.62 -6.95
CA LEU A 30 -26.37 4.06 -6.84
C LEU A 30 -26.67 5.58 -6.88
N ARG A 31 -25.87 6.40 -7.57
CA ARG A 31 -26.21 7.84 -7.74
C ARG A 31 -27.41 8.12 -8.66
N SER A 32 -27.99 7.09 -9.30
CA SER A 32 -29.22 7.21 -10.07
C SER A 32 -30.15 6.05 -9.72
N GLU A 33 -31.32 6.39 -9.19
CA GLU A 33 -32.47 5.50 -9.11
C GLU A 33 -32.72 4.88 -10.49
N ASN A 34 -32.59 3.55 -10.62
CA ASN A 34 -33.45 2.68 -11.44
C ASN A 34 -32.86 1.27 -11.58
N MET A 35 -33.64 0.26 -11.17
CA MET A 35 -34.29 -0.69 -12.09
C MET A 35 -35.11 -1.69 -11.25
N SER A 36 -36.43 -1.49 -11.24
CA SER A 36 -37.38 -2.29 -10.44
C SER A 36 -37.75 -3.64 -11.08
N TYR A 37 -37.42 -3.88 -12.36
CA TYR A 37 -37.86 -5.11 -13.05
C TYR A 37 -36.86 -5.59 -14.10
N SER A 38 -35.91 -6.45 -13.72
CA SER A 38 -35.38 -7.46 -14.64
C SER A 38 -34.90 -8.69 -13.87
N ARG A 39 -35.68 -9.77 -14.00
CA ARG A 39 -35.32 -11.19 -13.82
C ARG A 39 -34.30 -11.51 -12.70
N ALA A 40 -34.66 -11.04 -11.51
CA ALA A 40 -34.37 -11.42 -10.12
C ALA A 40 -33.05 -12.09 -9.68
N ASN A 41 -32.43 -13.04 -10.40
CA ASN A 41 -31.25 -13.75 -9.88
C ASN A 41 -29.97 -13.32 -10.56
N SER A 42 -29.83 -13.46 -11.89
CA SER A 42 -28.55 -13.18 -12.56
C SER A 42 -28.11 -11.70 -12.49
N ILE A 43 -29.06 -10.76 -12.45
CA ILE A 43 -28.75 -9.34 -12.26
C ILE A 43 -28.42 -9.03 -10.80
N ASN A 44 -29.07 -9.72 -9.87
CA ASN A 44 -28.75 -9.58 -8.45
C ASN A 44 -27.40 -10.21 -8.12
N ASP A 45 -27.09 -11.38 -8.67
CA ASP A 45 -25.80 -12.06 -8.56
C ASP A 45 -24.68 -11.24 -9.18
N LEU A 46 -24.91 -10.65 -10.36
CA LEU A 46 -23.95 -9.73 -10.98
C LEU A 46 -23.75 -8.49 -10.11
N ARG A 47 -24.82 -7.92 -9.56
CA ARG A 47 -24.74 -6.76 -8.66
C ARG A 47 -23.95 -7.10 -7.40
N THR A 48 -24.25 -8.21 -6.76
CA THR A 48 -23.54 -8.69 -5.56
C THR A 48 -22.07 -8.93 -5.87
N ALA A 49 -21.76 -9.63 -6.97
CA ALA A 49 -20.38 -9.88 -7.38
C ALA A 49 -19.60 -8.58 -7.67
N VAL A 50 -20.24 -7.57 -8.28
CA VAL A 50 -19.63 -6.26 -8.48
C VAL A 50 -19.35 -5.55 -7.16
N ILE A 51 -20.30 -5.55 -6.22
CA ILE A 51 -20.13 -4.95 -4.90
C ILE A 51 -19.03 -5.67 -4.11
N GLU A 52 -19.06 -7.00 -4.04
CA GLU A 52 -18.03 -7.80 -3.37
C GLU A 52 -16.64 -7.58 -3.98
N SER A 53 -16.55 -7.47 -5.32
CA SER A 53 -15.30 -7.15 -5.99
C SER A 53 -14.76 -5.78 -5.58
N ILE A 54 -15.63 -4.77 -5.43
CA ILE A 54 -15.23 -3.43 -4.99
C ILE A 54 -14.76 -3.47 -3.53
N ASP A 55 -15.49 -4.14 -2.64
CA ASP A 55 -15.13 -4.26 -1.22
C ASP A 55 -13.76 -4.95 -1.04
N ILE A 56 -13.48 -5.98 -1.85
CA ILE A 56 -12.18 -6.65 -1.87
C ILE A 56 -11.07 -5.70 -2.35
N MET A 57 -11.33 -4.91 -3.40
CA MET A 57 -10.36 -3.92 -3.92
C MET A 57 -10.08 -2.79 -2.91
N ASP A 58 -11.10 -2.33 -2.18
CA ASP A 58 -10.94 -1.37 -1.09
C ASP A 58 -10.10 -1.97 0.05
N GLY A 59 -10.37 -3.23 0.42
CA GLY A 59 -9.55 -3.97 1.38
C GLY A 59 -8.08 -4.08 0.97
N ALA A 60 -7.82 -4.37 -0.32
CA ALA A 60 -6.48 -4.41 -0.88
C ALA A 60 -5.78 -3.03 -0.83
N THR A 61 -6.51 -1.95 -1.11
CA THR A 61 -6.00 -0.58 -1.02
C THR A 61 -5.58 -0.23 0.40
N VAL A 62 -6.40 -0.57 1.40
CA VAL A 62 -6.08 -0.34 2.83
C VAL A 62 -4.84 -1.15 3.27
N LEU A 63 -4.71 -2.40 2.82
CA LEU A 63 -3.53 -3.22 3.08
C LEU A 63 -2.27 -2.60 2.45
N GLY A 64 -2.37 -2.15 1.20
CA GLY A 64 -1.28 -1.46 0.51
C GLY A 64 -0.83 -0.22 1.28
N GLN A 65 -1.75 0.62 1.75
CA GLN A 65 -1.42 1.79 2.57
C GLN A 65 -0.67 1.41 3.85
N LYS A 66 -1.13 0.37 4.57
CA LYS A 66 -0.47 -0.12 5.79
C LYS A 66 0.95 -0.62 5.51
N ASP A 67 1.17 -1.32 4.40
CA ASP A 67 2.49 -1.82 4.04
C ASP A 67 3.42 -0.69 3.57
N ALA A 68 2.91 0.31 2.86
CA ALA A 68 3.66 1.53 2.54
C ALA A 68 4.13 2.26 3.82
N GLU A 69 3.27 2.36 4.84
CA GLU A 69 3.69 2.92 6.13
C GLU A 69 4.77 2.09 6.82
N ARG A 70 4.68 0.75 6.77
CA ARG A 70 5.69 -0.15 7.33
C ARG A 70 7.03 0.02 6.62
N LEU A 71 7.04 0.10 5.29
CA LEU A 71 8.25 0.36 4.50
C LEU A 71 8.90 1.69 4.88
N LYS A 72 8.11 2.75 5.06
CA LYS A 72 8.61 4.05 5.51
C LYS A 72 9.22 4.00 6.93
N LYS A 73 8.58 3.27 7.85
CA LYS A 73 9.10 3.07 9.22
C LYS A 73 10.41 2.28 9.21
N MET A 74 10.50 1.23 8.39
CA MET A 74 11.72 0.44 8.22
C MET A 74 12.86 1.26 7.63
N GLY A 75 12.62 2.03 6.56
CA GLY A 75 13.65 2.90 5.96
C GLY A 75 14.24 3.87 6.99
N ARG A 76 13.39 4.56 7.76
CA ARG A 76 13.83 5.45 8.84
C ARG A 76 14.63 4.74 9.92
N ALA A 77 14.24 3.52 10.29
CA ALA A 77 14.95 2.72 11.29
C ALA A 77 16.35 2.34 10.81
N PHE A 78 16.48 1.91 9.56
CA PHE A 78 17.78 1.57 8.96
C PHE A 78 18.69 2.80 8.85
N THR A 79 18.19 3.93 8.36
CA THR A 79 18.97 5.18 8.31
C THR A 79 19.45 5.61 9.69
N LYS A 80 18.60 5.48 10.73
CA LYS A 80 18.98 5.79 12.11
C LYS A 80 20.03 4.83 12.66
N GLN A 81 19.94 3.55 12.32
CA GLN A 81 20.93 2.54 12.72
C GLN A 81 22.28 2.78 12.03
N ASP A 82 22.26 3.10 10.74
CA ASP A 82 23.46 3.40 9.95
C ASP A 82 24.19 4.65 10.49
N HIS A 83 23.44 5.72 10.79
CA HIS A 83 24.02 6.90 11.44
C HIS A 83 24.64 6.59 12.81
N LYS A 84 23.99 5.75 13.64
CA LYS A 84 24.56 5.33 14.93
C LYS A 84 25.84 4.53 14.74
N ALA A 85 25.86 3.60 13.79
CA ALA A 85 27.04 2.79 13.47
C ALA A 85 28.18 3.70 12.97
N GLY A 86 27.91 4.61 12.03
CA GLY A 86 28.90 5.56 11.53
C GLY A 86 29.44 6.51 12.62
N GLN A 87 28.61 6.95 13.56
CA GLN A 87 29.08 7.73 14.72
C GLN A 87 29.95 6.90 15.67
N GLN A 88 29.61 5.63 15.91
CA GLN A 88 30.43 4.74 16.74
C GLN A 88 31.78 4.42 16.07
N MET A 89 31.79 4.16 14.77
CA MET A 89 33.02 3.96 13.99
C MET A 89 33.91 5.21 13.98
N GLY A 90 33.31 6.40 13.82
CA GLY A 90 34.03 7.67 13.93
C GLY A 90 34.65 7.92 15.31
N LYS A 91 34.00 7.47 16.39
CA LYS A 91 34.56 7.53 17.77
C LYS A 91 35.68 6.52 18.00
N LEU A 92 35.70 5.43 17.24
CA LEU A 92 36.74 4.40 17.28
C LEU A 92 37.92 4.70 16.34
N GLY A 93 37.92 5.86 15.65
CA GLY A 93 38.98 6.26 14.72
C GLY A 93 39.03 5.44 13.42
N MET A 94 38.05 4.57 13.18
CA MET A 94 37.94 3.76 11.98
C MET A 94 37.03 4.48 10.99
N ARG A 95 37.64 5.29 10.12
CA ARG A 95 37.02 5.82 8.90
C ARG A 95 37.73 5.25 7.69
#